data_AF-A0A269PHR5-F1
#
_entry.id   AF-A0A269PHR5-F1
#
_cell.length_a   1.000
_cell.length_b   1.000
_cell.length_c   1.000
_cell.angle_alpha   90.00
_cell.angle_beta   90.00
_cell.angle_gamma   90.00
#
_symmetry.space_group_name_H-M   'P 1'
#
loop_
_entity.id
_entity.type
_entity.pdbx_description
1 polymer ?
#
loop_
_entity_poly.entity_id
_entity_poly.type
_entity_poly.pdbx_seq_one_letter_code
_entity_poly.pdbx_strand_id
1 'polypeptide(L)'
;MSNEFYEKLKLVRTAIGLSQNKFSLLVDIPLASYKKYEVGDREISFTALTKITSHPKCSKYALWLITGSTNPASGQIAPGDKSPEEVQEQQVLSDKEYESKFTETVIDSLLLFCHLDWFAPNKEKVNFDDCGKVIFKDLRPVIEQRFKSTALNKQIKSA
;
A
#
# COMPACT_ATOMS: atom_id res chain seq x y z
N MET A 1 -2.92 10.68 30.79
CA MET A 1 -2.89 9.78 29.62
C MET A 1 -4.33 9.53 29.20
N SER A 2 -4.92 10.41 28.39
CA SER A 2 -6.33 10.29 27.99
C SER A 2 -6.75 11.36 26.99
N ASN A 3 -5.93 11.66 25.99
CA ASN A 3 -6.37 12.44 24.84
C ASN A 3 -5.53 12.17 23.57
N GLU A 4 -5.44 10.91 23.12
CA GLU A 4 -4.82 10.60 21.83
C GLU A 4 -5.74 10.94 20.65
N PHE A 5 -7.05 11.04 20.89
CA PHE A 5 -8.04 11.05 19.82
C PHE A 5 -8.04 12.36 19.01
N TYR A 6 -7.86 13.52 19.66
CA TYR A 6 -7.79 14.80 18.96
C TYR A 6 -6.57 14.87 18.04
N GLU A 7 -5.46 14.25 18.43
CA GLU A 7 -4.23 14.16 17.62
C GLU A 7 -4.46 13.28 16.40
N LYS A 8 -5.12 12.14 16.58
CA LYS A 8 -5.50 11.25 15.48
C LYS A 8 -6.40 11.96 14.46
N LEU A 9 -7.39 12.73 14.90
CA LEU A 9 -8.23 13.55 14.02
C LEU A 9 -7.41 14.56 13.22
N LYS A 10 -6.50 15.28 13.89
CA LYS A 10 -5.62 16.25 13.24
C LYS A 10 -4.72 15.60 12.19
N LEU A 11 -4.20 14.40 12.48
CA LEU A 11 -3.41 13.61 11.54
C LEU A 11 -4.22 13.20 10.31
N VAL A 12 -5.44 12.68 10.49
CA VAL A 12 -6.35 12.34 9.37
C VAL A 12 -6.61 13.55 8.48
N ARG A 13 -6.96 14.70 9.07
CA ARG A 13 -7.21 15.92 8.29
C ARG A 13 -5.98 16.35 7.50
N THR A 14 -4.81 16.28 8.13
CA THR A 14 -3.53 16.70 7.51
C THR A 14 -3.15 15.75 6.36
N ALA A 15 -3.38 14.44 6.52
CA ALA A 15 -3.14 13.47 5.45
C ALA A 15 -4.06 13.65 4.24
N ILE A 16 -5.25 14.22 4.43
CA ILE A 16 -6.16 14.57 3.32
C ILE A 16 -5.80 15.94 2.71
N GLY A 17 -4.91 16.71 3.35
CA GLY A 17 -4.45 18.01 2.85
C GLY A 17 -5.49 19.14 2.93
N LEU A 18 -6.49 19.01 3.82
CA LEU A 18 -7.57 19.99 3.97
C LEU A 18 -7.37 20.91 5.18
N SER A 19 -7.81 22.16 5.04
CA SER A 19 -7.96 23.07 6.18
C SER A 19 -9.15 22.66 7.04
N GLN A 20 -9.17 23.11 8.30
CA GLN A 20 -10.26 22.82 9.24
C GLN A 20 -11.64 23.20 8.66
N ASN A 21 -11.74 24.35 8.00
CA ASN A 21 -12.99 24.81 7.36
C ASN A 21 -13.46 23.89 6.23
N LYS A 22 -12.52 23.44 5.36
CA LYS A 22 -12.87 22.55 4.25
C LYS A 22 -13.25 21.16 4.75
N PHE A 23 -12.55 20.67 5.77
CA PHE A 23 -12.83 19.38 6.38
C PHE A 23 -14.19 19.37 7.10
N SER A 24 -14.50 20.42 7.87
CA SER A 24 -15.78 20.54 8.56
C SER A 24 -16.96 20.54 7.59
N LEU A 25 -16.82 21.22 6.44
CA LEU A 25 -17.81 21.21 5.37
C LEU A 25 -17.97 19.82 4.72
N LEU A 26 -16.84 19.15 4.45
CA LEU A 26 -16.82 17.83 3.80
C LEU A 26 -17.52 16.77 4.64
N VAL A 27 -17.34 16.81 5.96
CA VAL A 27 -17.93 15.83 6.88
C VAL A 27 -19.28 16.28 7.44
N ASP A 28 -19.77 17.47 7.05
CA ASP A 28 -21.01 18.05 7.55
C ASP A 28 -21.03 18.14 9.10
N ILE A 29 -19.95 18.71 9.66
CA ILE A 29 -19.81 19.03 11.08
C ILE A 29 -19.64 20.54 11.21
N PRO A 30 -20.37 21.22 12.13
CA PRO A 30 -20.17 22.64 12.36
C PRO A 30 -18.71 22.97 12.72
N LEU A 31 -18.13 23.96 12.05
CA LEU A 31 -16.72 24.34 12.22
C LEU A 31 -16.35 24.62 13.69
N ALA A 32 -17.23 25.31 14.42
CA ALA A 32 -17.01 25.62 15.83
C ALA A 32 -16.87 24.35 16.68
N SER A 33 -17.68 23.32 16.40
CA SER A 33 -17.59 22.01 17.07
C SER A 33 -16.32 21.27 16.65
N TYR A 34 -16.02 21.26 15.34
CA TYR A 34 -14.83 20.58 14.82
C TYR A 34 -13.53 21.12 15.41
N LYS A 35 -13.40 22.45 15.54
CA LYS A 35 -12.24 23.07 16.18
C LYS A 35 -12.05 22.61 17.62
N LYS A 36 -13.13 22.47 18.39
CA LYS A 36 -13.07 21.99 19.77
C LYS A 36 -12.64 20.52 19.85
N TYR A 37 -13.07 19.70 18.88
CA TYR A 37 -12.65 18.30 18.78
C TYR A 37 -11.15 18.16 18.49
N GLU A 38 -10.60 18.97 17.57
CA GLU A 38 -9.16 18.92 17.25
C GLU A 38 -8.25 19.50 18.36
N VAL A 39 -8.76 20.39 19.20
CA VAL A 39 -8.00 20.98 20.32
C VAL A 39 -8.10 20.10 21.57
N GLY A 40 -9.02 19.14 21.62
CA GLY A 40 -9.28 18.32 22.81
C GLY A 40 -10.11 19.05 23.88
N ASP A 41 -10.69 20.21 23.55
CA ASP A 41 -11.60 20.97 24.43
C ASP A 41 -12.95 20.24 24.59
N ARG A 42 -13.32 19.43 23.60
CA ARG A 42 -14.56 18.64 23.62
C ARG A 42 -14.31 17.25 23.06
N GLU A 43 -14.90 16.24 23.69
CA GLU A 43 -14.94 14.89 23.14
C GLU A 43 -15.86 14.82 21.91
N ILE A 44 -15.47 13.98 20.94
CA ILE A 44 -16.27 13.77 19.73
C ILE A 44 -17.57 13.05 20.07
N SER A 45 -18.68 13.48 19.48
CA SER A 45 -19.94 12.71 19.58
C SER A 45 -19.90 11.51 18.65
N PHE A 46 -20.57 10.42 19.02
CA PHE A 46 -20.72 9.25 18.15
C PHE A 46 -21.25 9.64 16.75
N THR A 47 -22.22 10.55 16.70
CA THR A 47 -22.76 11.09 15.43
C THR A 47 -21.71 11.76 14.56
N ALA A 48 -20.83 12.57 15.13
CA ALA A 48 -19.74 13.22 14.39
C ALA A 48 -18.70 12.18 13.94
N LEU A 49 -18.39 11.20 14.78
CA LEU A 49 -17.49 10.10 14.46
C LEU A 49 -17.98 9.30 13.25
N THR A 50 -19.26 8.90 13.24
CA THR A 50 -19.86 8.15 12.12
C THR A 50 -19.82 8.94 10.82
N LYS A 51 -20.05 10.26 10.86
CA LYS A 51 -19.94 11.10 9.66
C LYS A 51 -18.51 11.09 9.10
N ILE A 52 -17.49 11.16 9.97
CA ILE A 52 -16.08 11.08 9.56
C ILE A 52 -15.78 9.71 8.95
N THR A 53 -16.10 8.62 9.64
CA THR A 53 -15.71 7.27 9.20
C THR A 53 -16.51 6.76 8.00
N SER A 54 -17.72 7.27 7.77
CA SER A 54 -18.54 6.89 6.61
C SER A 54 -18.17 7.65 5.34
N HIS A 55 -17.43 8.76 5.44
CA HIS A 55 -17.09 9.56 4.27
C HIS A 55 -16.03 8.84 3.40
N PRO A 56 -16.20 8.71 2.07
CA PRO A 56 -15.31 7.94 1.20
C PRO A 56 -13.83 8.34 1.27
N LYS A 57 -13.53 9.62 1.49
CA LYS A 57 -12.14 10.11 1.63
C LYS A 57 -11.49 9.79 2.98
N CYS A 58 -12.30 9.49 4.00
CA CYS A 58 -11.87 9.30 5.38
C CYS A 58 -12.01 7.85 5.85
N SER A 59 -12.85 7.04 5.19
CA SER A 59 -13.16 5.65 5.55
C SER A 59 -11.93 4.73 5.63
N LYS A 60 -10.90 5.01 4.84
CA LYS A 60 -9.60 4.31 4.87
C LYS A 60 -8.82 4.46 6.18
N TYR A 61 -9.14 5.47 7.00
CA TYR A 61 -8.52 5.68 8.30
C TYR A 61 -9.40 5.21 9.47
N ALA A 62 -10.58 4.64 9.20
CA ALA A 62 -11.58 4.36 10.23
C ALA A 62 -11.10 3.35 11.28
N LEU A 63 -10.46 2.26 10.83
CA LEU A 63 -9.91 1.26 11.73
C LEU A 63 -8.84 1.86 12.65
N TRP A 64 -7.89 2.59 12.06
CA TRP A 64 -6.81 3.23 12.81
C TRP A 64 -7.31 4.29 13.80
N LEU A 65 -8.32 5.07 13.41
CA LEU A 65 -8.88 6.11 14.26
C LEU A 65 -9.51 5.54 15.54
N ILE A 66 -10.16 4.37 15.45
CA ILE A 66 -10.90 3.75 16.56
C ILE A 66 -10.02 2.79 17.37
N THR A 67 -9.29 1.89 16.71
CA THR A 67 -8.54 0.80 17.37
C THR A 67 -7.04 1.05 17.43
N GLY A 68 -6.51 2.03 16.69
CA GLY A 68 -5.08 2.24 16.54
C GLY A 68 -4.38 1.22 15.65
N SER A 69 -5.08 0.19 15.14
CA SER A 69 -4.53 -0.83 14.26
C SER A 69 -4.73 -0.48 12.78
N THR A 70 -3.88 -0.99 11.90
CA THR A 70 -3.99 -0.86 10.44
C THR A 70 -4.19 -2.24 9.80
N ASN A 71 -4.83 -2.28 8.63
CA ASN A 71 -4.95 -3.47 7.80
C ASN A 71 -4.84 -3.08 6.32
N PRO A 72 -3.60 -2.98 5.80
CA PRO A 72 -3.35 -2.55 4.43
C PRO A 72 -4.03 -3.44 3.37
N ALA A 73 -4.16 -4.75 3.64
CA ALA A 73 -4.80 -5.69 2.72
C ALA A 73 -6.29 -5.39 2.49
N SER A 74 -6.96 -4.79 3.47
CA SER A 74 -8.36 -4.34 3.38
C SER A 74 -8.49 -2.84 3.08
N GLY A 75 -7.41 -2.16 2.70
CA GLY A 75 -7.40 -0.72 2.41
C GLY A 75 -7.53 0.19 3.64
N GLN A 76 -7.32 -0.36 4.85
CA GLN A 76 -7.33 0.40 6.10
C GLN A 76 -5.90 0.77 6.50
N ILE A 77 -5.57 2.06 6.50
CA ILE A 77 -4.20 2.58 6.68
C ILE A 77 -4.15 3.66 7.77
N ALA A 78 -2.96 3.98 8.28
CA ALA A 78 -2.78 5.15 9.15
C ALA A 78 -2.48 6.42 8.32
N PRO A 79 -2.82 7.62 8.82
CA PRO A 79 -2.38 8.88 8.24
C PRO A 79 -0.85 8.99 8.33
N GLY A 80 -0.18 9.05 7.18
CA GLY A 80 1.29 9.05 7.09
C GLY A 80 1.89 7.69 6.71
N ASP A 81 1.09 6.61 6.76
CA ASP A 81 1.46 5.41 6.01
C ASP A 81 1.39 5.73 4.53
N LYS A 82 2.41 5.29 3.79
CA LYS A 82 2.42 5.35 2.33
C LYS A 82 1.13 4.70 1.82
N SER A 83 0.40 5.39 0.95
CA SER A 83 -0.87 4.87 0.44
C SER A 83 -0.66 3.49 -0.21
N PRO A 84 -1.66 2.59 -0.26
CA PRO A 84 -1.52 1.30 -0.96
C PRO A 84 -1.09 1.45 -2.43
N GLU A 85 -1.34 2.61 -3.03
CA GLU A 85 -0.86 3.00 -4.37
C GLU A 85 0.65 3.29 -4.39
N GLU A 86 1.22 3.83 -3.32
CA GLU A 86 2.67 4.05 -3.13
C GLU A 86 3.41 2.81 -2.59
N VAL A 87 2.70 1.90 -1.89
CA VAL A 87 3.28 0.61 -1.45
C VAL A 87 3.60 -0.30 -2.66
N GLN A 88 2.89 -0.13 -3.78
CA GLN A 88 3.22 -0.83 -5.03
C GLN A 88 4.52 -0.32 -5.69
N GLU A 89 4.97 0.91 -5.39
CA GLU A 89 6.14 1.50 -6.04
C GLU A 89 7.43 1.47 -5.21
N GLN A 90 7.37 1.03 -3.95
CA GLN A 90 8.58 0.99 -3.09
C GLN A 90 8.78 -0.28 -2.29
N GLN A 91 8.20 -1.41 -2.71
CA GLN A 91 8.98 -2.65 -2.62
C GLN A 91 10.11 -2.58 -3.66
N VAL A 92 11.08 -1.68 -3.43
CA VAL A 92 12.43 -1.89 -3.94
C VAL A 92 12.96 -3.04 -3.10
N LEU A 93 12.52 -4.25 -3.45
CA LEU A 93 13.23 -5.46 -3.07
C LEU A 93 14.66 -5.20 -3.53
N SER A 94 15.64 -5.30 -2.63
CA SER A 94 17.03 -5.10 -3.05
C SER A 94 17.27 -6.03 -4.25
N ASP A 95 18.07 -5.60 -5.24
CA ASP A 95 18.25 -6.36 -6.49
C ASP A 95 18.51 -7.86 -6.23
N LYS A 96 19.21 -8.16 -5.13
CA LYS A 96 19.49 -9.51 -4.64
C LYS A 96 18.26 -10.29 -4.15
N GLU A 97 17.37 -9.65 -3.41
CA GLU A 97 16.13 -10.29 -2.95
C GLU A 97 15.16 -10.53 -4.12
N TYR A 98 15.18 -9.64 -5.13
CA TYR A 98 14.40 -9.85 -6.36
C TYR A 98 14.92 -11.03 -7.16
N GLU A 99 16.24 -11.10 -7.35
CA GLU A 99 16.91 -12.26 -7.97
C GLU A 99 16.55 -13.56 -7.25
N SER A 100 16.60 -13.58 -5.91
CA SER A 100 16.25 -14.75 -5.12
C SER A 100 14.80 -15.19 -5.29
N LYS A 101 13.84 -14.27 -5.13
CA LYS A 101 12.41 -14.60 -5.24
C LYS A 101 12.01 -15.00 -6.65
N PHE A 102 12.60 -14.34 -7.66
CA PHE A 102 12.36 -14.70 -9.05
C PHE A 102 12.83 -16.12 -9.34
N THR A 103 14.05 -16.45 -8.93
CA THR A 103 14.65 -17.77 -9.13
C THR A 103 13.81 -18.86 -8.45
N GLU A 104 13.40 -18.63 -7.21
CA GLU A 104 12.52 -19.54 -6.45
C GLU A 104 11.18 -19.77 -7.17
N THR A 105 10.52 -18.71 -7.62
CA THR A 105 9.22 -18.81 -8.32
C THR A 105 9.34 -19.57 -9.64
N VAL A 106 10.44 -19.36 -10.37
CA VAL A 106 10.71 -20.08 -11.62
C VAL A 106 10.97 -21.55 -11.35
N ILE A 107 11.76 -21.87 -10.31
CA ILE A 107 12.00 -23.26 -9.90
C ILE A 107 10.68 -23.94 -9.53
N ASP A 108 9.82 -23.31 -8.73
CA ASP A 108 8.52 -23.86 -8.34
C ASP A 108 7.62 -24.12 -9.55
N SER A 109 7.61 -23.20 -10.51
CA SER A 109 6.85 -23.36 -11.76
C SER A 109 7.39 -24.51 -12.60
N LEU A 110 8.73 -24.64 -12.70
CA LEU A 110 9.37 -25.74 -13.43
C LEU A 110 9.11 -27.09 -12.77
N LEU A 111 9.19 -27.15 -11.43
CA LEU A 111 8.86 -28.35 -10.65
C LEU A 111 7.39 -28.73 -10.82
N LEU A 112 6.48 -27.75 -10.82
CA LEU A 112 5.07 -27.99 -11.13
C LEU A 112 4.90 -28.64 -12.51
N PHE A 113 5.59 -28.14 -13.54
CA PHE A 113 5.53 -28.75 -14.88
C PHE A 113 6.14 -30.16 -14.92
N CYS A 114 7.16 -30.45 -14.12
CA CYS A 114 7.68 -31.80 -13.97
C CYS A 114 6.67 -32.73 -13.28
N HIS A 115 5.93 -32.25 -12.27
CA HIS A 115 4.87 -33.02 -11.62
C HIS A 115 3.65 -33.27 -12.50
N LEU A 116 3.43 -32.44 -13.51
CA LEU A 116 2.39 -32.61 -14.52
C LEU A 116 2.83 -33.47 -15.71
N ASP A 117 3.99 -34.13 -15.62
CA ASP A 117 4.59 -34.96 -16.68
C ASP A 117 4.82 -34.23 -18.02
N TRP A 118 4.88 -32.88 -18.00
CA TRP A 118 5.19 -32.08 -19.21
C TRP A 118 6.69 -32.16 -19.55
N PHE A 119 7.55 -32.30 -18.54
CA PHE A 119 8.98 -32.48 -18.70
C PHE A 119 9.48 -33.64 -17.83
N ALA A 120 10.28 -34.53 -18.41
CA ALA A 120 11.02 -35.54 -17.68
C ALA A 120 12.43 -35.01 -17.37
N PRO A 121 12.72 -34.57 -16.12
CA PRO A 121 14.01 -33.99 -15.82
C PRO A 121 15.11 -35.04 -15.91
N ASN A 122 16.16 -34.71 -16.65
CA ASN A 122 17.35 -35.53 -16.70
C ASN A 122 18.15 -35.34 -15.41
N LYS A 123 17.98 -36.29 -14.47
CA LYS A 123 18.51 -36.26 -13.10
C LYS A 123 20.03 -36.08 -13.00
N GLU A 124 20.76 -36.38 -14.07
CA GLU A 124 22.24 -36.29 -14.09
C GLU A 124 22.77 -34.95 -14.61
N LYS A 125 21.94 -34.15 -15.29
CA LYS A 125 22.41 -32.94 -16.02
C LYS A 125 21.65 -31.66 -15.68
N VAL A 126 20.43 -31.75 -15.17
CA VAL A 126 19.59 -30.56 -14.97
C VAL A 126 19.67 -30.13 -13.51
N ASN A 127 20.36 -29.01 -13.28
CA ASN A 127 20.28 -28.27 -12.03
C ASN A 127 19.25 -27.15 -12.19
N PHE A 128 18.11 -27.27 -11.51
CA PHE A 128 17.03 -26.28 -11.59
C PHE A 128 17.43 -24.90 -11.05
N ASP A 129 18.40 -24.83 -10.13
CA ASP A 129 18.96 -23.56 -9.65
C ASP A 129 19.69 -22.80 -10.75
N ASP A 130 20.41 -23.53 -11.62
CA ASP A 130 21.07 -22.93 -12.79
C ASP A 130 20.05 -22.48 -13.83
N CYS A 131 18.93 -23.21 -14.00
CA CYS A 131 17.85 -22.81 -14.89
C CYS A 131 17.22 -21.47 -14.48
N GLY A 132 16.96 -21.26 -13.18
CA GLY A 132 16.41 -19.99 -12.69
C GLY A 132 17.32 -18.79 -13.00
N LYS A 133 18.64 -18.95 -12.82
CA LYS A 133 19.64 -17.92 -13.15
C LYS A 133 19.74 -17.62 -14.64
N VAL A 134 19.69 -18.66 -15.49
CA VAL A 134 19.71 -18.49 -16.96
C VAL A 134 18.47 -17.74 -17.43
N ILE A 135 17.28 -18.15 -16.97
CA ILE A 135 16.02 -17.51 -17.33
C ILE A 135 15.98 -16.06 -16.85
N PHE A 136 16.48 -15.79 -15.64
CA PHE A 136 16.59 -14.44 -15.13
C PHE A 136 17.45 -13.54 -16.04
N LYS A 137 18.63 -14.03 -16.44
CA LYS A 137 19.56 -13.29 -17.31
C LYS A 137 18.90 -12.91 -18.65
N ASP A 138 18.15 -13.83 -19.24
CA ASP A 138 17.50 -13.63 -20.54
C ASP A 138 16.28 -12.69 -20.45
N LEU A 139 15.52 -12.76 -19.35
CA LEU A 139 14.32 -11.94 -19.17
C LEU A 139 14.59 -10.56 -18.57
N ARG A 140 15.69 -10.37 -17.84
CA ARG A 140 16.12 -9.09 -17.28
C ARG A 140 16.05 -7.93 -18.27
N PRO A 141 16.62 -7.98 -19.48
CA PRO A 141 16.56 -6.85 -20.43
C PRO A 141 15.13 -6.50 -20.84
N VAL A 142 14.25 -7.50 -21.00
CA VAL A 142 12.84 -7.30 -21.39
C VAL A 142 12.06 -6.63 -20.25
N ILE A 143 12.29 -7.08 -19.02
CA ILE A 143 11.69 -6.52 -17.81
C ILE A 143 12.13 -5.05 -17.64
N GLU A 144 13.43 -4.78 -17.74
CA GLU A 144 13.99 -3.42 -17.62
C GLU A 144 13.46 -2.47 -18.69
N GLN A 145 13.28 -2.94 -19.93
CA GLN A 145 12.69 -2.15 -21.02
C GLN A 145 11.23 -1.75 -20.71
N ARG A 146 10.44 -2.66 -20.13
CA ARG A 146 9.06 -2.38 -19.72
C ARG A 146 9.01 -1.35 -18.59
N PHE A 147 9.90 -1.45 -17.61
CA PHE A 147 10.01 -0.46 -16.53
C PHE A 147 10.33 0.94 -17.08
N LYS A 148 11.32 1.07 -17.97
CA LYS A 148 11.66 2.36 -18.62
C LYS A 148 10.49 2.97 -19.38
N SER A 149 9.75 2.16 -20.16
CA SER A 149 8.57 2.61 -20.89
C SER A 149 7.42 3.06 -19.97
N THR A 150 7.24 2.37 -18.84
CA THR A 150 6.20 2.70 -17.86
C THR A 150 6.53 4.00 -17.11
N ALA A 151 7.79 4.19 -16.73
CA ALA A 151 8.27 5.43 -16.09
C ALA A 151 8.09 6.64 -17.01
N LEU A 152 8.40 6.51 -18.31
CA LEU A 152 8.21 7.57 -19.31
C LEU A 152 6.73 7.97 -19.44
N ASN A 153 5.83 6.98 -19.53
CA ASN A 153 4.39 7.22 -19.63
C ASN A 153 3.80 7.87 -18.37
N LYS A 154 4.39 7.63 -17.20
CA LYS A 154 3.95 8.27 -15.94
C LYS A 154 4.36 9.74 -15.89
N GLN A 155 5.54 10.10 -16.39
CA GLN A 155 5.99 11.50 -16.46
C GLN A 155 5.19 12.35 -17.47
N ILE A 156 4.73 11.76 -18.57
CA ILE A 156 3.90 12.46 -19.58
C ILE A 156 2.50 12.78 -19.05
N LYS A 157 1.94 11.96 -18.14
CA LYS A 157 0.60 12.19 -17.56
C LYS A 157 0.58 13.20 -16.40
N SER A 158 1.74 13.58 -15.88
CA SER A 158 1.89 14.54 -14.77
C SER A 158 2.29 15.96 -15.20
N ALA A 159 2.49 16.17 -16.50
CA ALA A 159 2.73 17.48 -17.13
C ALA A 159 1.44 17.98 -17.81
#